data_AF-A0A0N4UCI6-F1
#
_entry.id   AF-A0A0N4UCI6-F1
#
_cell.length_a   1.000
_cell.length_b   1.000
_cell.length_c   1.000
_cell.angle_alpha   90.00
_cell.angle_beta   90.00
_cell.angle_gamma   90.00
#
_symmetry.space_group_name_H-M   'P 1'
#
loop_
_entity.id
_entity.type
_entity.pdbx_description
1 polymer ?
#
loop_
_entity_poly.entity_id
_entity_poly.type
_entity_poly.pdbx_seq_one_letter_code
_entity_poly.pdbx_strand_id
1 'polypeptide(L)'
;MNEECIIRKLIADGDGGGDDRRFASLLPLIIRMIKDPESTSSLLPKVLKMLDAAETAIQRQLMIGSMNEKQVESYKELASQIEAQILEANEKIQLTKKQLVLAKGIRKNKEEYELLAKMIEKIPSRHETTM
;
A
#
# COMPACT_ATOMS: atom_id res chain seq x y z
N MET A 1 -16.76 -8.86 15.17
CA MET A 1 -17.66 -8.79 13.99
C MET A 1 -16.95 -9.49 12.86
N ASN A 2 -17.55 -10.51 12.23
CA ASN A 2 -16.92 -11.22 11.11
C ASN A 2 -16.69 -10.23 9.96
N GLU A 3 -15.51 -10.22 9.36
CA GLU A 3 -15.14 -9.32 8.25
C GLU A 3 -16.14 -9.41 7.09
N GLU A 4 -16.63 -10.62 6.80
CA GLU A 4 -17.71 -10.83 5.84
C GLU A 4 -19.00 -10.06 6.18
N CYS A 5 -19.32 -9.90 7.46
CA CYS A 5 -20.51 -9.16 7.90
C CYS A 5 -20.31 -7.67 7.68
N ILE A 6 -19.10 -7.15 7.91
CA ILE A 6 -18.75 -5.75 7.63
C ILE A 6 -18.75 -5.50 6.12
N ILE A 7 -18.20 -6.41 5.32
CA ILE A 7 -18.21 -6.32 3.85
C ILE A 7 -19.64 -6.41 3.32
N ARG A 8 -20.43 -7.42 3.73
CA ARG A 8 -21.85 -7.50 3.35
C ARG A 8 -22.61 -6.25 3.77
N LYS A 9 -22.30 -5.70 4.95
CA LYS A 9 -22.93 -4.48 5.43
C LYS A 9 -22.44 -3.24 4.71
N LEU A 10 -21.19 -3.12 4.27
CA LEU A 10 -20.71 -2.01 3.44
C LEU A 10 -21.13 -2.12 1.97
N ILE A 11 -21.40 -3.34 1.51
CA ILE A 11 -21.97 -3.59 0.18
C ILE A 11 -23.49 -3.32 0.20
N ALA A 12 -24.20 -3.79 1.23
CA ALA A 12 -25.64 -3.53 1.43
C ALA A 12 -25.89 -2.07 1.85
N ASP A 13 -25.23 -1.61 2.91
CA ASP A 13 -25.09 -0.23 3.35
C ASP A 13 -23.89 0.46 2.67
N GLY A 14 -23.70 0.29 1.35
CA GLY A 14 -22.91 1.30 0.64
C GLY A 14 -23.52 2.70 0.86
N ASP A 15 -23.32 3.63 -0.07
CA ASP A 15 -24.32 4.71 -0.21
C ASP A 15 -25.75 4.15 -0.56
N GLY A 16 -25.89 2.81 -0.63
CA GLY A 16 -27.01 1.92 -0.95
C GLY A 16 -28.28 2.02 -0.11
N GLY A 17 -28.38 2.95 0.83
CA GLY A 17 -29.70 3.46 1.21
C GLY A 17 -30.40 4.14 0.01
N GLY A 18 -29.64 4.66 -0.96
CA GLY A 18 -30.16 5.41 -2.10
C GLY A 18 -30.92 4.54 -3.11
N ASP A 19 -30.29 3.49 -3.64
CA ASP A 19 -30.83 2.77 -4.79
C ASP A 19 -32.01 1.85 -4.41
N ASP A 20 -31.96 1.13 -3.30
CA ASP A 20 -33.11 0.36 -2.81
C ASP A 20 -34.33 1.26 -2.56
N ARG A 21 -34.12 2.47 -2.02
CA ARG A 21 -35.19 3.47 -1.88
C ARG A 21 -35.67 4.00 -3.23
N ARG A 22 -34.79 4.15 -4.22
CA ARG A 22 -35.17 4.53 -5.59
C ARG A 22 -36.02 3.45 -6.24
N PHE A 23 -35.65 2.17 -6.13
CA PHE A 23 -36.46 1.06 -6.67
C PHE A 23 -37.78 0.91 -5.91
N ALA A 24 -37.77 1.02 -4.58
CA ALA A 24 -38.98 1.00 -3.76
C ALA A 24 -39.95 2.14 -4.09
N SER A 25 -39.46 3.28 -4.59
CA SER A 25 -40.30 4.40 -5.05
C SER A 25 -40.69 4.29 -6.53
N LEU A 26 -39.88 3.63 -7.36
CA LEU A 26 -40.18 3.39 -8.78
C LEU A 26 -41.33 2.38 -8.96
N LEU A 27 -41.32 1.29 -8.19
CA LEU A 27 -42.31 0.23 -8.28
C LEU A 27 -43.77 0.72 -8.13
N PRO A 28 -44.15 1.50 -7.10
CA PRO A 28 -45.51 2.01 -6.96
C PRO A 28 -45.88 3.01 -8.08
N LEU A 29 -44.92 3.75 -8.64
CA LEU A 29 -45.17 4.64 -9.79
C LEU A 29 -45.54 3.83 -11.03
N ILE A 30 -44.82 2.75 -11.31
CA ILE A 30 -45.11 1.85 -12.44
C ILE A 30 -46.47 1.16 -12.24
N ILE A 31 -46.77 0.65 -11.04
CA ILE A 31 -48.07 0.04 -10.73
C ILE A 31 -49.20 1.05 -10.94
N ARG A 32 -48.99 2.33 -10.56
CA ARG A 32 -49.98 3.40 -10.78
C ARG A 32 -50.21 3.68 -12.26
N MET A 33 -49.15 3.73 -13.07
CA MET A 33 -49.27 3.89 -14.53
C MET A 33 -50.07 2.75 -15.18
N ILE A 34 -49.89 1.51 -14.71
CA ILE A 34 -50.64 0.35 -15.21
C ILE A 34 -52.13 0.44 -14.83
N LYS A 35 -52.45 0.89 -13.61
CA LYS A 35 -53.84 0.98 -13.11
C LYS A 35 -54.61 2.17 -13.64
N ASP A 36 -53.93 3.27 -13.95
CA ASP A 36 -54.52 4.53 -14.40
C ASP A 36 -53.78 5.05 -15.65
N PRO A 37 -54.21 4.61 -16.85
CA PRO A 37 -53.61 5.02 -18.11
C PRO A 37 -53.67 6.53 -18.37
N GLU A 38 -54.64 7.26 -17.81
CA GLU A 38 -54.74 8.71 -17.99
C GLU A 38 -53.60 9.43 -17.25
N SER A 39 -53.23 8.93 -16.06
CA SER A 39 -52.09 9.47 -15.30
C SER A 39 -50.72 9.19 -15.95
N THR A 40 -50.65 8.23 -16.87
CA THR A 40 -49.38 7.75 -17.47
C THR A 40 -48.60 8.85 -18.16
N SER A 41 -49.27 9.76 -18.90
CA SER A 41 -48.60 10.87 -19.60
C SER A 41 -47.80 11.77 -18.66
N SER A 42 -48.30 11.98 -17.44
CA SER A 42 -47.63 12.79 -16.41
C SER A 42 -46.53 12.06 -15.64
N LEU A 43 -46.66 10.74 -15.48
CA LEU A 43 -45.74 9.93 -14.67
C LEU A 43 -44.55 9.39 -15.47
N LEU A 44 -44.73 9.14 -16.76
CA LEU A 44 -43.71 8.53 -17.62
C LEU A 44 -42.39 9.33 -17.63
N PRO A 45 -42.36 10.67 -17.79
CA PRO A 45 -41.10 11.43 -17.74
C PRO A 45 -40.37 11.30 -16.40
N LYS A 46 -41.13 11.19 -15.29
CA LYS A 46 -40.57 11.02 -13.95
C LYS A 46 -39.93 9.64 -13.79
N VAL A 47 -40.61 8.59 -14.26
CA VAL A 47 -40.10 7.21 -14.24
C VAL A 47 -38.83 7.10 -15.09
N LEU A 48 -38.83 7.65 -16.31
CA LEU A 48 -37.65 7.67 -17.18
C LEU A 48 -36.47 8.37 -16.51
N LYS A 49 -36.67 9.56 -15.93
CA LYS A 49 -35.60 10.28 -15.22
C LYS A 49 -35.04 9.49 -14.03
N MET A 50 -35.89 8.75 -13.31
CA MET A 50 -35.44 7.89 -12.21
C MET A 50 -34.64 6.69 -12.70
N LEU A 51 -35.03 6.09 -13.83
CA LEU A 51 -34.29 5.00 -14.47
C LEU A 51 -32.92 5.48 -14.97
N ASP A 52 -32.84 6.62 -15.67
CA ASP A 52 -31.58 7.20 -16.14
C ASP A 52 -30.60 7.46 -14.97
N ALA A 53 -31.13 7.98 -13.86
CA ALA A 53 -30.34 8.22 -12.65
C ALA A 53 -29.84 6.93 -11.99
N ALA A 54 -30.66 5.88 -11.97
CA ALA A 54 -30.27 4.57 -11.47
C ALA A 54 -29.21 3.91 -12.37
N GLU A 55 -29.37 3.99 -13.69
CA GLU A 55 -28.38 3.49 -14.64
C GLU A 55 -27.02 4.20 -14.47
N THR A 56 -27.03 5.53 -14.39
CA THR A 56 -25.81 6.32 -14.15
C THR A 56 -25.15 5.97 -12.82
N ALA A 57 -25.94 5.70 -11.77
CA ALA A 57 -25.43 5.29 -10.47
C ALA A 57 -24.76 3.90 -10.54
N ILE A 58 -25.39 2.95 -11.22
CA ILE A 58 -24.83 1.60 -11.45
C ILE A 58 -23.50 1.70 -12.22
N GLN A 59 -23.47 2.45 -13.32
CA GLN A 59 -22.24 2.65 -14.10
C GLN A 59 -21.12 3.24 -13.26
N ARG A 60 -21.43 4.25 -12.43
CA ARG A 60 -20.48 4.84 -11.48
C ARG A 60 -19.97 3.80 -10.48
N GLN A 61 -20.85 2.98 -9.92
CA GLN A 61 -20.47 1.95 -8.95
C GLN A 61 -19.57 0.88 -9.57
N LEU A 62 -19.85 0.47 -10.81
CA LEU A 62 -18.99 -0.47 -11.55
C LEU A 62 -17.60 0.12 -11.81
N MET A 63 -17.52 1.41 -12.20
CA MET A 63 -16.25 2.10 -12.38
C MET A 63 -15.46 2.20 -11.07
N ILE A 64 -16.12 2.60 -9.96
CA ILE A 64 -15.50 2.67 -8.63
C ILE A 64 -15.01 1.28 -8.21
N GLY A 65 -15.82 0.24 -8.39
CA GLY A 65 -15.44 -1.14 -8.10
C GLY A 65 -14.16 -1.57 -8.85
N SER A 66 -14.12 -1.34 -10.17
CA SER A 66 -12.94 -1.64 -10.99
C SER A 66 -11.71 -0.80 -10.58
N MET A 67 -11.90 0.48 -10.24
CA MET A 67 -10.82 1.33 -9.75
C MET A 67 -10.26 0.83 -8.42
N ASN A 68 -11.14 0.44 -7.50
CA ASN A 68 -10.75 -0.10 -6.20
C ASN A 68 -9.97 -1.41 -6.35
N GLU A 69 -10.39 -2.31 -7.23
CA GLU A 69 -9.66 -3.55 -7.52
C GLU A 69 -8.23 -3.26 -8.02
N LYS A 70 -8.08 -2.35 -8.99
CA LYS A 70 -6.77 -1.93 -9.49
C LYS A 70 -5.92 -1.27 -8.40
N GLN A 71 -6.55 -0.46 -7.55
CA GLN A 71 -5.87 0.23 -6.46
C GLN A 71 -5.38 -0.75 -5.39
N VAL A 72 -6.18 -1.77 -5.05
CA VAL A 72 -5.79 -2.85 -4.14
C VAL A 72 -4.56 -3.59 -4.70
N GLU A 73 -4.56 -3.91 -5.99
CA GLU A 73 -3.41 -4.60 -6.59
C GLU A 73 -2.15 -3.73 -6.58
N SER A 74 -2.27 -2.46 -6.95
CA SER A 74 -1.16 -1.50 -6.87
C SER A 74 -0.60 -1.36 -5.46
N TYR A 75 -1.46 -1.37 -4.42
CA TYR A 75 -0.99 -1.32 -3.04
C TYR A 75 -0.30 -2.61 -2.59
N LYS A 76 -0.73 -3.77 -3.06
CA LYS A 76 -0.01 -5.03 -2.80
C LYS A 76 1.37 -5.02 -3.42
N GLU A 77 1.49 -4.58 -4.67
CA GLU A 77 2.78 -4.44 -5.35
C GLU A 77 3.69 -3.46 -4.60
N LEU A 78 3.16 -2.30 -4.20
CA LEU A 78 3.92 -1.31 -3.43
C LEU A 78 4.40 -1.87 -2.08
N ALA A 79 3.54 -2.58 -1.35
CA ALA A 79 3.91 -3.22 -0.09
C ALA A 79 5.03 -4.25 -0.29
N SER A 80 4.94 -5.09 -1.32
CA SER A 80 5.98 -6.06 -1.66
C SER A 80 7.30 -5.38 -2.03
N GLN A 81 7.26 -4.27 -2.77
CA GLN A 81 8.47 -3.49 -3.09
C GLN A 81 9.12 -2.90 -1.84
N ILE A 82 8.33 -2.37 -0.90
CA ILE A 82 8.84 -1.84 0.37
C ILE A 82 9.51 -2.95 1.17
N GLU A 83 8.90 -4.13 1.27
CA GLU A 83 9.49 -5.28 1.97
C GLU A 83 10.84 -5.70 1.34
N ALA A 84 10.90 -5.78 0.01
CA ALA A 84 12.14 -6.10 -0.70
C ALA A 84 13.25 -5.06 -0.45
N GLN A 85 12.91 -3.76 -0.46
CA GLN A 85 13.85 -2.68 -0.18
C GLN A 85 14.36 -2.71 1.27
N ILE A 86 13.49 -3.03 2.24
CA ILE A 86 13.87 -3.20 3.64
C ILE A 86 14.87 -4.36 3.79
N LEU A 87 14.61 -5.48 3.11
CA LEU A 87 15.51 -6.64 3.13
C LEU A 87 16.88 -6.28 2.54
N GLU A 88 16.91 -5.65 1.36
CA GLU A 88 18.16 -5.21 0.72
C GLU A 88 18.93 -4.22 1.59
N ALA A 89 18.24 -3.25 2.21
CA ALA A 89 18.86 -2.29 3.12
C ALA A 89 19.48 -2.98 4.34
N ASN A 90 18.78 -3.96 4.93
CA ASN A 90 19.30 -4.73 6.05
C ASN A 90 20.55 -5.54 5.67
N GLU A 91 20.57 -6.16 4.49
CA GLU A 91 21.75 -6.86 3.99
C GLU A 91 22.94 -5.90 3.80
N LYS A 92 22.72 -4.74 3.21
CA LYS A 92 23.74 -3.69 3.06
C LYS A 92 24.30 -3.24 4.41
N ILE A 93 23.44 -3.07 5.41
CA ILE A 93 23.86 -2.73 6.78
C ILE A 93 24.74 -3.83 7.37
N GLN A 94 24.38 -5.11 7.21
CA GLN A 94 25.17 -6.22 7.71
C GLN A 94 26.54 -6.33 7.02
N LEU A 95 26.59 -6.16 5.70
CA LEU A 95 27.84 -6.12 4.95
C LEU A 95 28.74 -4.97 5.42
N THR A 96 28.18 -3.78 5.56
CA THR A 96 28.91 -2.59 6.03
C THR A 96 29.45 -2.79 7.45
N LYS A 97 28.67 -3.41 8.35
CA LYS A 97 29.12 -3.76 9.70
C LYS A 97 30.32 -4.71 9.68
N LYS A 98 30.30 -5.74 8.83
CA LYS A 98 31.44 -6.67 8.68
C LYS A 98 32.69 -5.94 8.16
N GLN A 99 32.52 -5.10 7.14
CA GLN A 99 33.62 -4.29 6.59
C GLN A 99 34.21 -3.34 7.64
N LEU A 100 33.36 -2.70 8.46
CA LEU A 100 33.82 -1.84 9.55
C LEU A 100 34.66 -2.59 10.59
N VAL A 101 34.27 -3.80 10.96
CA VAL A 101 35.04 -4.64 11.89
C VAL A 101 36.41 -5.01 11.30
N LEU A 102 36.45 -5.41 10.03
CA LEU A 102 37.70 -5.72 9.33
C LEU A 102 38.62 -4.50 9.25
N ALA A 103 38.08 -3.34 8.87
CA ALA A 103 38.82 -2.09 8.79
C ALA A 103 39.39 -1.67 10.16
N LYS A 104 38.62 -1.83 11.25
CA LYS A 104 39.11 -1.60 12.62
C LYS A 104 40.26 -2.54 12.98
N GLY A 105 40.16 -3.82 12.60
CA GLY A 105 41.23 -4.80 12.81
C GLY A 105 42.52 -4.41 12.08
N ILE A 106 42.43 -4.05 10.80
CA ILE A 106 43.58 -3.58 10.01
C ILE A 106 44.22 -2.34 10.64
N ARG A 107 43.40 -1.37 11.08
CA ARG A 107 43.90 -0.16 11.72
C ARG A 107 44.65 -0.48 13.01
N LYS A 108 44.08 -1.31 13.88
CA LYS A 108 44.72 -1.73 15.13
C LYS A 108 46.06 -2.43 14.88
N ASN A 109 46.09 -3.36 13.93
CA ASN A 109 47.34 -4.05 13.57
C ASN A 109 48.39 -3.06 13.08
N LYS A 110 48.01 -2.09 12.22
CA LYS A 110 48.91 -1.05 11.73
C LYS A 110 49.48 -0.21 12.88
N GLU A 111 48.63 0.22 13.81
CA GLU A 111 49.06 0.97 15.01
C GLU A 111 50.05 0.15 15.86
N GLU A 112 49.80 -1.15 16.07
CA GLU A 112 50.71 -2.05 16.80
C GLU A 112 52.06 -2.21 16.09
N TYR A 113 52.07 -2.38 14.76
CA TYR A 113 53.31 -2.47 13.98
C TYR A 113 54.11 -1.17 14.00
N GLU A 114 53.46 -0.01 13.90
CA GLU A 114 54.13 1.29 14.00
C GLU A 114 54.75 1.52 15.38
N LEU A 115 54.06 1.09 16.45
CA LEU A 115 54.60 1.14 17.81
C LEU A 115 55.82 0.23 17.96
N LEU A 116 55.75 -1.00 17.46
CA LEU A 116 56.86 -1.95 17.52
C LEU A 116 58.08 -1.46 16.72
N ALA A 117 57.86 -0.92 15.52
CA ALA A 117 58.93 -0.34 14.70
C ALA A 117 59.65 0.81 15.45
N LYS A 118 58.89 1.72 16.07
CA LYS A 118 59.46 2.80 16.90
C LYS A 118 60.22 2.29 18.13
N MET A 119 59.81 1.16 18.70
CA MET A 119 60.56 0.53 19.80
C MET A 119 61.88 -0.06 19.29
N ILE A 120 61.88 -0.71 18.13
CA ILE A 120 63.08 -1.28 17.51
C ILE A 120 64.08 -0.18 17.15
N GLU A 121 63.63 0.97 16.62
CA GLU A 121 64.50 2.12 16.32
C GLU A 121 65.23 2.68 17.55
N LYS A 122 64.68 2.49 18.76
CA LYS A 122 65.33 2.92 20.01
C LYS A 122 66.38 1.93 20.53
N ILE A 123 66.40 0.70 20.01
CA ILE A 123 67.36 -0.31 20.44
C ILE A 123 68.66 -0.06 19.67
N PRO A 124 69.79 0.21 20.36
CA PRO A 124 71.05 0.48 19.70
C PRO A 124 71.46 -0.70 18.81
N SER A 125 72.04 -0.39 17.67
CA SER A 125 72.52 -1.45 16.77
C SER A 125 73.66 -2.21 17.45
N ARG A 126 73.86 -3.50 17.10
CA ARG A 126 74.95 -4.33 17.66
C ARG A 126 76.33 -3.66 17.55
N HIS A 127 76.53 -2.84 16.53
CA HIS A 127 77.79 -2.12 16.31
C HIS A 127 78.00 -1.00 17.34
N GLU A 128 76.93 -0.36 17.83
CA GLU A 128 76.99 0.71 18.83
C GLU A 128 77.24 0.18 20.25
N THR A 129 76.92 -1.10 20.51
CA THR A 129 77.08 -1.73 21.84
C THR A 129 78.44 -2.39 22.05
N THR A 130 79.29 -2.49 21.02
CA THR A 130 80.58 -3.20 21.07
C THR A 130 81.80 -2.26 21.06
N MET A 131 81.60 -0.94 21.07
CA MET A 131 82.67 0.05 21.34
C MET A 131 82.68 0.46 22.81
#